data_AF-A0A929UI89-F1
#
_entry.id   AF-A0A929UI89-F1
#
_cell.length_a   1.000
_cell.length_b   1.000
_cell.length_c   1.000
_cell.angle_alpha   90.00
_cell.angle_beta   90.00
_cell.angle_gamma   90.00
#
_symmetry.space_group_name_H-M   'P 1'
#
loop_
_entity.id
_entity.type
_entity.pdbx_description
1 polymer ?
#
loop_
_entity_poly.entity_id
_entity_poly.type
_entity_poly.pdbx_seq_one_letter_code
_entity_poly.pdbx_strand_id
1 'polypeptide(L)'
;MLGDNLRNLEYDKGARNFEDEVCPYAKVDDLDPELLNRYKERIGATGLDDRQVLRARGFLLDHDGAEQLTNAAVLLFAKNELQFPLNCRIRFIRIDGCEMHVGADYNVVKDKSIDEPILRLIDVAKAYIADQLREFTHQDRVSGRFIETPEYPEFPWYEGIINAVAHRDWAATGQFIKVSMYDDRLEIESPGRFPDIVTSDNISYTRFSRNKRISRVMTEFEWVRELNEGVKKIYSDMAEAGLPEPEYIEGPNTVRLILRNNIDERMPHRNKVRDHVPREGLNDHLPEHICEQLDDIEMGILTFIKKNGSTCRSQLEQYTHKSRGTVIKRLNKLIMKGLIKVNGGAHDPTRTYELVR
;
A
#
# COMPACT_ATOMS: atom_id res chain seq x y z
N MET A 1 -13.79 27.40 -13.06
CA MET A 1 -14.68 26.57 -12.22
C MET A 1 -15.63 25.67 -13.03
N LEU A 2 -16.46 26.16 -13.96
CA LEU A 2 -17.26 25.23 -14.82
C LEU A 2 -16.40 24.49 -15.87
N GLY A 3 -15.40 25.16 -16.46
CA GLY A 3 -14.55 24.59 -17.50
C GLY A 3 -13.62 23.47 -17.03
N ASP A 4 -13.03 23.60 -15.84
CA ASP A 4 -12.14 22.59 -15.25
C ASP A 4 -12.91 21.33 -14.87
N ASN A 5 -14.12 21.49 -14.31
CA ASN A 5 -15.02 20.37 -14.03
C ASN A 5 -15.49 19.66 -15.30
N LEU A 6 -15.74 20.39 -16.39
CA LEU A 6 -16.11 19.78 -17.67
C LEU A 6 -14.95 18.97 -18.27
N ARG A 7 -13.73 19.52 -18.24
CA ARG A 7 -12.52 18.84 -18.73
C ARG A 7 -12.20 17.58 -17.93
N ASN A 8 -12.30 17.64 -16.60
CA ASN A 8 -12.15 16.44 -15.76
C ASN A 8 -13.17 15.37 -16.12
N LEU A 9 -14.42 15.76 -16.39
CA LEU A 9 -15.47 14.84 -16.83
C LEU A 9 -15.22 14.27 -18.24
N GLU A 10 -14.58 15.03 -19.13
CA GLU A 10 -14.14 14.57 -20.45
C GLU A 10 -12.97 13.57 -20.36
N TYR A 11 -12.03 13.77 -19.42
CA TYR A 11 -10.96 12.81 -19.12
C TYR A 11 -11.52 11.52 -18.51
N ASP A 12 -12.44 11.63 -17.54
CA ASP A 12 -13.08 10.46 -16.91
C ASP A 12 -13.86 9.61 -17.93
N LYS A 13 -14.49 10.25 -18.93
CA LYS A 13 -15.22 9.58 -20.01
C LYS A 13 -14.33 9.11 -21.18
N GLY A 14 -13.02 9.36 -21.13
CA GLY A 14 -12.08 8.99 -22.19
C GLY A 14 -12.30 9.73 -23.53
N ALA A 15 -12.99 10.87 -23.51
CA ALA A 15 -13.23 11.72 -24.70
C ALA A 15 -12.01 12.60 -25.03
N ARG A 16 -11.14 12.82 -24.04
CA ARG A 16 -9.85 13.50 -24.13
C ARG A 16 -8.90 12.74 -23.21
N ASN A 17 -7.63 12.55 -23.59
CA ASN A 17 -6.65 11.92 -22.69
C ASN A 17 -5.59 12.96 -22.34
N PHE A 18 -5.34 13.16 -21.05
CA PHE A 18 -4.32 14.11 -20.59
C PHE A 18 -2.93 13.80 -21.17
N GLU A 19 -2.61 12.51 -21.36
CA GLU A 19 -1.34 12.08 -21.95
C GLU A 19 -1.14 12.54 -23.41
N ASP A 20 -2.24 12.75 -24.16
CA ASP A 20 -2.23 13.17 -25.56
C ASP A 20 -2.11 14.70 -25.72
N GLU A 21 -2.31 15.46 -24.66
CA GLU A 21 -2.25 16.91 -24.71
C GLU A 21 -0.81 17.41 -24.83
N VAL A 22 -0.66 18.56 -25.48
CA VAL A 22 0.63 19.25 -25.56
C VAL A 22 1.06 19.70 -24.16
N CYS A 23 2.29 19.38 -23.79
CA CYS A 23 2.96 19.97 -22.63
C CYS A 23 3.54 21.33 -23.04
N PRO A 24 3.01 22.45 -22.52
CA PRO A 24 3.53 23.76 -22.87
C PRO A 24 5.00 23.89 -22.50
N TYR A 25 5.76 24.60 -23.34
CA TYR A 25 7.19 24.92 -23.14
C TYR A 25 8.17 23.73 -23.22
N ALA A 26 7.70 22.49 -23.31
CA ALA A 26 8.54 21.31 -23.49
C ALA A 26 9.11 21.24 -24.93
N LYS A 27 10.42 21.04 -25.03
CA LYS A 27 11.15 20.88 -26.29
C LYS A 27 11.78 19.49 -26.39
N VAL A 28 12.09 19.05 -27.60
CA VAL A 28 12.78 17.76 -27.83
C VAL A 28 14.10 17.69 -27.05
N ASP A 29 14.81 18.81 -26.90
CA ASP A 29 16.07 18.88 -26.15
C ASP A 29 15.89 18.66 -24.63
N ASP A 30 14.66 18.74 -24.11
CA ASP A 30 14.34 18.44 -22.72
C ASP A 30 14.17 16.94 -22.47
N LEU A 31 14.15 16.11 -23.53
CA LEU A 31 14.06 14.66 -23.43
C LEU A 31 15.44 14.02 -23.26
N ASP A 32 15.50 13.00 -22.44
CA ASP A 32 16.69 12.24 -22.11
C ASP A 32 17.09 11.32 -23.28
N PRO A 33 18.26 11.54 -23.89
CA PRO A 33 18.71 10.75 -25.03
C PRO A 33 18.98 9.28 -24.66
N GLU A 34 19.37 8.97 -23.42
CA GLU A 34 19.58 7.60 -22.96
C GLU A 34 18.23 6.86 -22.87
N LEU A 35 17.19 7.50 -22.31
CA LEU A 35 15.85 6.89 -22.26
C LEU A 35 15.25 6.71 -23.66
N LEU A 36 15.45 7.67 -24.56
CA LEU A 36 15.03 7.55 -25.95
C LEU A 36 15.77 6.42 -26.67
N ASN A 37 17.08 6.27 -26.45
CA ASN A 37 17.85 5.16 -27.01
C ASN A 37 17.38 3.80 -26.47
N ARG A 38 17.19 3.67 -25.15
CA ARG A 38 16.62 2.47 -24.53
C ARG A 38 15.25 2.12 -25.14
N TYR A 39 14.40 3.12 -25.36
CA TYR A 39 13.10 2.91 -26.00
C TYR A 39 13.24 2.47 -27.47
N LYS A 40 14.09 3.12 -28.25
CA LYS A 40 14.38 2.73 -29.64
C LYS A 40 14.90 1.30 -29.74
N GLU A 41 15.75 0.87 -28.81
CA GLU A 41 16.21 -0.52 -28.72
C GLU A 41 15.04 -1.49 -28.51
N ARG A 42 14.15 -1.20 -27.55
CA ARG A 42 12.98 -2.05 -27.26
C ARG A 42 12.04 -2.22 -28.45
N ILE A 43 11.93 -1.20 -29.31
CA ILE A 43 11.03 -1.22 -30.46
C ILE A 43 11.74 -1.56 -31.79
N GLY A 44 13.04 -1.87 -31.77
CA GLY A 44 13.81 -2.19 -32.96
C GLY A 44 14.04 -1.01 -33.92
N ALA A 45 14.10 0.23 -33.39
CA ALA A 45 14.20 1.48 -34.14
C ALA A 45 15.54 2.22 -33.94
N THR A 46 16.60 1.53 -33.54
CA THR A 46 17.91 2.14 -33.20
C THR A 46 18.54 2.96 -34.33
N GLY A 47 18.25 2.62 -35.59
CA GLY A 47 18.75 3.35 -36.77
C GLY A 47 17.88 4.55 -37.22
N LEU A 48 16.78 4.83 -36.53
CA LEU A 48 15.89 5.95 -36.86
C LEU A 48 16.24 7.21 -36.07
N ASP A 49 15.97 8.38 -36.66
CA ASP A 49 16.09 9.68 -35.99
C ASP A 49 15.05 9.81 -34.86
N ASP A 50 15.45 10.48 -33.77
CA ASP A 50 14.61 10.63 -32.57
C ASP A 50 13.28 11.31 -32.89
N ARG A 51 13.29 12.37 -33.71
CA ARG A 51 12.05 13.09 -34.06
C ARG A 51 11.13 12.24 -34.92
N GLN A 52 11.68 11.40 -35.79
CA GLN A 52 10.89 10.44 -36.58
C GLN A 52 10.18 9.44 -35.66
N VAL A 53 10.90 8.87 -34.69
CA VAL A 53 10.32 7.92 -33.72
C VAL A 53 9.26 8.61 -32.86
N LEU A 54 9.56 9.80 -32.33
CA LEU A 54 8.63 10.57 -31.51
C LEU A 54 7.35 10.92 -32.28
N ARG A 55 7.44 11.36 -33.55
CA ARG A 55 6.27 11.63 -34.39
C ARG A 55 5.46 10.38 -34.68
N ALA A 56 6.12 9.31 -35.12
CA ALA A 56 5.45 8.05 -35.49
C ALA A 56 4.72 7.42 -34.30
N ARG A 57 5.17 7.69 -33.07
CA ARG A 57 4.56 7.23 -31.83
C ARG A 57 3.63 8.27 -31.18
N GLY A 58 3.43 9.42 -31.83
CA GLY A 58 2.58 10.54 -31.40
C GLY A 58 3.00 11.17 -30.08
N PHE A 59 4.31 11.16 -29.80
CA PHE A 59 4.93 11.92 -28.71
C PHE A 59 5.28 13.34 -29.11
N LEU A 60 5.53 13.56 -30.40
CA LEU A 60 5.79 14.86 -31.02
C LEU A 60 4.68 15.17 -32.03
N LEU A 61 4.04 16.33 -31.86
CA LEU A 61 2.96 16.83 -32.71
C LEU A 61 3.42 18.09 -33.42
N ASP A 62 2.93 18.30 -34.64
CA ASP A 62 3.06 19.58 -35.33
C ASP A 62 1.75 20.37 -35.08
N HIS A 63 1.82 21.42 -34.25
CA HIS A 63 0.67 22.26 -33.88
C HIS A 63 1.03 23.73 -34.03
N ASP A 64 0.18 24.52 -34.69
CA ASP A 64 0.41 25.94 -34.99
C ASP A 64 1.77 26.25 -35.66
N GLY A 65 2.25 25.33 -36.50
CA GLY A 65 3.53 25.47 -37.22
C GLY A 65 4.77 25.26 -36.36
N ALA A 66 4.61 24.77 -35.11
CA ALA A 66 5.70 24.43 -34.22
C ALA A 66 5.63 22.95 -33.78
N GLU A 67 6.81 22.36 -33.60
CA GLU A 67 6.97 21.05 -32.96
C GLU A 67 6.65 21.18 -31.46
N GLN A 68 5.71 20.38 -30.98
CA GLN A 68 5.25 20.37 -29.59
C GLN A 68 5.19 18.96 -29.03
N LEU A 69 5.74 18.77 -27.83
CA LEU A 69 5.73 17.48 -27.14
C LEU A 69 4.41 17.27 -26.39
N THR A 70 3.97 16.02 -26.35
CA THR A 70 2.84 15.59 -25.51
C THR A 70 3.25 15.43 -24.05
N ASN A 71 2.27 15.47 -23.14
CA ASN A 71 2.47 15.13 -21.73
C ASN A 71 3.04 13.71 -21.57
N ALA A 72 2.60 12.75 -22.39
CA ALA A 72 3.16 11.40 -22.39
C ALA A 72 4.68 11.40 -22.65
N ALA A 73 5.13 12.18 -23.64
CA ALA A 73 6.55 12.28 -23.98
C ALA A 73 7.38 12.79 -22.79
N VAL A 74 6.89 13.83 -22.14
CA VAL A 74 7.55 14.42 -20.97
C VAL A 74 7.55 13.45 -19.79
N LEU A 75 6.40 12.84 -19.46
CA LEU A 75 6.29 11.86 -18.37
C LEU A 75 7.23 10.67 -18.56
N LEU A 76 7.40 10.19 -19.79
CA LEU A 76 8.21 9.01 -20.09
C LEU A 76 9.70 9.31 -20.21
N PHE A 77 10.06 10.45 -20.78
CA PHE A 77 11.42 10.69 -21.27
C PHE A 77 12.08 11.98 -20.76
N ALA A 78 11.46 12.81 -19.92
CA ALA A 78 12.08 14.06 -19.50
C ALA A 78 13.46 13.86 -18.83
N LYS A 79 14.42 14.74 -19.12
CA LYS A 79 15.70 14.81 -18.38
C LYS A 79 15.48 15.17 -16.92
N ASN A 80 14.60 16.15 -16.70
CA ASN A 80 14.23 16.70 -15.41
C ASN A 80 12.71 16.97 -15.43
N GLU A 81 11.94 16.10 -14.79
CA GLU A 81 10.48 16.19 -14.70
C GLU A 81 10.00 17.37 -13.83
N LEU A 82 10.82 17.86 -12.90
CA LEU A 82 10.46 18.98 -12.00
C LEU A 82 10.25 20.30 -12.74
N GLN A 83 10.77 20.44 -13.96
CA GLN A 83 10.55 21.66 -14.76
C GLN A 83 9.13 21.76 -15.32
N PHE A 84 8.38 20.65 -15.32
CA PHE A 84 7.05 20.56 -15.88
C PHE A 84 6.00 20.31 -14.79
N PRO A 85 4.80 20.92 -14.90
CA PRO A 85 3.76 20.80 -13.89
C PRO A 85 2.98 19.46 -13.99
N LEU A 86 3.66 18.34 -14.19
CA LEU A 86 3.06 17.01 -14.36
C LEU A 86 3.13 16.15 -13.08
N ASN A 87 4.06 16.48 -12.17
CA ASN A 87 4.25 15.84 -10.86
C ASN A 87 4.41 14.30 -10.96
N CYS A 88 5.42 13.89 -11.73
CA CYS A 88 5.83 12.48 -11.86
C CYS A 88 6.62 12.04 -10.64
N ARG A 89 5.89 11.64 -9.59
CA ARG A 89 6.45 11.41 -8.26
C ARG A 89 5.84 10.19 -7.58
N ILE A 90 6.71 9.40 -6.96
CA ILE A 90 6.34 8.43 -5.91
C ILE A 90 6.89 8.95 -4.58
N ARG A 91 6.02 9.17 -3.60
CA ARG A 91 6.40 9.49 -2.22
C ARG A 91 6.31 8.22 -1.38
N PHE A 92 7.44 7.79 -0.86
CA PHE A 92 7.55 6.69 0.08
C PHE A 92 7.58 7.22 1.52
N ILE A 93 6.78 6.62 2.40
CA ILE A 93 6.74 6.93 3.83
C ILE A 93 6.82 5.62 4.61
N ARG A 94 7.74 5.54 5.58
CA ARG A 94 7.79 4.46 6.55
C ARG A 94 7.27 4.94 7.89
N ILE A 95 6.27 4.26 8.41
CA ILE A 95 5.63 4.52 9.70
C ILE A 95 6.03 3.40 10.67
N ASP A 96 6.54 3.76 11.85
CA ASP A 96 6.78 2.81 12.93
C ASP A 96 5.49 2.62 13.73
N GLY A 97 4.84 1.46 13.60
CA GLY A 97 3.46 1.27 14.04
C GLY A 97 2.56 0.68 12.96
N CYS A 98 1.35 0.31 13.39
CA CYS A 98 0.26 -0.04 12.47
C CYS A 98 -0.65 1.16 12.17
N GLU A 99 -0.44 2.29 12.85
CA GLU A 99 -1.20 3.53 12.69
C GLU A 99 -0.25 4.72 12.56
N MET A 100 -0.66 5.74 11.81
CA MET A 100 0.07 7.00 11.72
C MET A 100 -0.36 7.91 12.88
N HIS A 101 0.61 8.42 13.62
CA HIS A 101 0.42 9.35 14.72
C HIS A 101 0.93 10.75 14.35
N VAL A 102 0.47 11.76 15.08
CA VAL A 102 0.77 13.17 14.82
C VAL A 102 1.21 13.89 16.08
N GLY A 103 1.80 15.07 15.93
CA GLY A 103 2.22 15.90 17.07
C GLY A 103 3.40 15.26 17.82
N ALA A 104 3.29 15.16 19.15
CA ALA A 104 4.34 14.61 19.99
C ALA A 104 4.62 13.12 19.73
N ASP A 105 3.62 12.38 19.23
CA ASP A 105 3.71 10.94 18.94
C ASP A 105 4.06 10.65 17.47
N TYR A 106 4.52 11.66 16.71
CA TYR A 106 4.83 11.51 15.28
C TYR A 106 5.84 10.38 15.04
N ASN A 107 5.42 9.37 14.28
CA ASN A 107 6.11 8.08 14.13
C ASN A 107 6.55 7.77 12.69
N VAL A 108 6.64 8.78 11.83
CA VAL A 108 7.23 8.63 10.50
C VAL A 108 8.75 8.60 10.63
N VAL A 109 9.36 7.46 10.30
CA VAL A 109 10.80 7.24 10.44
C VAL A 109 11.57 7.45 9.13
N LYS A 110 10.89 7.36 7.98
CA LYS A 110 11.45 7.71 6.66
C LYS A 110 10.38 8.40 5.81
N ASP A 111 10.80 9.44 5.10
CA ASP A 111 9.98 10.15 4.10
C ASP A 111 10.90 10.49 2.92
N LYS A 112 10.64 9.87 1.77
CA LYS A 112 11.45 10.02 0.58
C LYS A 112 10.55 10.29 -0.62
N SER A 113 10.92 11.30 -1.38
CA SER A 113 10.32 11.58 -2.69
C SER A 113 11.27 11.10 -3.77
N ILE A 114 10.70 10.37 -4.73
CA ILE A 114 11.36 9.90 -5.93
C ILE A 114 10.64 10.61 -7.08
N ASP A 115 11.32 11.60 -7.62
CA ASP A 115 10.87 12.45 -8.71
C ASP A 115 11.78 12.08 -9.89
N GLU A 116 11.21 11.40 -10.88
CA GLU A 116 11.91 10.85 -12.05
C GLU A 116 10.90 10.67 -13.20
N PRO A 117 11.31 10.69 -14.48
CA PRO A 117 10.45 10.23 -15.58
C PRO A 117 10.07 8.76 -15.39
N ILE A 118 8.89 8.35 -15.86
CA ILE A 118 8.31 7.01 -15.66
C ILE A 118 9.32 5.89 -15.96
N LEU A 119 10.12 6.02 -17.02
CA LEU A 119 11.08 5.01 -17.43
C LEU A 119 12.27 4.82 -16.47
N ARG A 120 12.52 5.78 -15.57
CA ARG A 120 13.47 5.64 -14.45
C ARG A 120 12.74 5.43 -13.12
N LEU A 121 11.61 6.10 -12.93
CA LEU A 121 10.82 6.09 -11.71
C LEU A 121 10.50 4.68 -11.21
N ILE A 122 10.08 3.79 -12.11
CA ILE A 122 9.70 2.41 -11.76
C ILE A 122 10.91 1.64 -11.21
N ASP A 123 12.05 1.69 -11.90
CA ASP A 123 13.27 0.98 -11.49
C ASP A 123 13.85 1.55 -10.18
N VAL A 124 13.89 2.89 -10.04
CA VAL A 124 14.38 3.57 -8.84
C VAL A 124 13.46 3.29 -7.63
N ALA A 125 12.14 3.35 -7.83
CA ALA A 125 11.18 3.01 -6.78
C ALA A 125 11.27 1.54 -6.37
N LYS A 126 11.46 0.62 -7.35
CA LYS A 126 11.66 -0.80 -7.06
C LYS A 126 12.87 -1.02 -6.16
N ALA A 127 14.03 -0.50 -6.56
CA ALA A 127 15.26 -0.64 -5.79
C ALA A 127 15.13 -0.04 -4.38
N TYR A 128 14.53 1.15 -4.28
CA TYR A 128 14.36 1.82 -2.99
C TYR A 128 13.41 1.07 -2.06
N ILE A 129 12.25 0.61 -2.55
CA ILE A 129 11.26 -0.12 -1.74
C ILE A 129 11.81 -1.48 -1.32
N ALA A 130 12.49 -2.20 -2.21
CA ALA A 130 13.12 -3.49 -1.89
C ALA A 130 14.09 -3.37 -0.69
N ASP A 131 14.91 -2.31 -0.65
CA ASP A 131 15.81 -2.01 0.46
C ASP A 131 15.09 -1.71 1.80
N GLN A 132 13.79 -1.38 1.76
CA GLN A 132 13.00 -1.15 2.98
C GLN A 132 12.29 -2.39 3.52
N LEU A 133 12.15 -3.44 2.70
CA LEU A 133 11.47 -4.67 3.08
C LEU A 133 12.33 -5.48 4.04
N ARG A 134 11.67 -6.12 5.02
CA ARG A 134 12.37 -7.03 5.93
C ARG A 134 12.69 -8.34 5.22
N GLU A 135 13.81 -8.94 5.60
CA GLU A 135 14.14 -10.33 5.27
C GLU A 135 14.09 -11.16 6.55
N PHE A 136 13.43 -12.31 6.47
CA PHE A 136 13.28 -13.24 7.58
C PHE A 136 14.11 -14.48 7.31
N THR A 137 15.15 -14.69 8.10
CA THR A 137 15.93 -15.93 8.06
C THR A 137 15.30 -16.95 9.01
N HIS A 138 14.96 -18.12 8.49
CA HIS A 138 14.48 -19.24 9.29
C HIS A 138 15.14 -20.55 8.86
N GLN A 139 15.19 -21.54 9.74
CA GLN A 139 15.73 -22.84 9.40
C GLN A 139 14.60 -23.71 8.81
N ASP A 140 14.78 -24.15 7.57
CA ASP A 140 13.86 -25.09 6.94
C ASP A 140 13.90 -26.44 7.66
N ARG A 141 12.71 -26.93 8.00
CA ARG A 141 12.56 -28.15 8.81
C ARG A 141 12.92 -29.42 8.06
N VAL A 142 12.86 -29.39 6.73
CA VAL A 142 13.12 -30.57 5.88
C VAL A 142 14.61 -30.66 5.53
N SER A 143 15.19 -29.59 5.03
CA SER A 143 16.60 -29.55 4.61
C SER A 143 17.57 -29.22 5.74
N GLY A 144 17.10 -28.66 6.85
CA GLY A 144 17.93 -28.18 7.96
C GLY A 144 18.75 -26.93 7.63
N ARG A 145 18.55 -26.31 6.45
CA ARG A 145 19.29 -25.13 6.00
C ARG A 145 18.57 -23.85 6.39
N PHE A 146 19.32 -22.77 6.58
CA PHE A 146 18.74 -21.44 6.72
C PHE A 146 18.25 -20.96 5.36
N ILE A 147 17.00 -20.48 5.32
CA ILE A 147 16.34 -19.89 4.16
C ILE A 147 15.96 -18.46 4.53
N GLU A 148 16.28 -17.53 3.65
CA GLU A 148 15.83 -16.14 3.72
C GLU A 148 14.51 -16.01 2.96
N THR A 149 13.53 -15.38 3.58
CA THR A 149 12.22 -15.15 2.99
C THR A 149 11.88 -13.68 3.14
N PRO A 150 11.59 -12.96 2.05
CA PRO A 150 11.23 -11.55 2.13
C PRO A 150 9.88 -11.36 2.82
N GLU A 151 9.65 -10.16 3.32
CA GLU A 151 8.39 -9.75 3.96
C GLU A 151 7.20 -9.89 3.01
N TYR A 152 7.40 -9.57 1.73
CA TYR A 152 6.46 -9.78 0.65
C TYR A 152 7.19 -10.43 -0.52
N PRO A 153 6.54 -11.32 -1.29
CA PRO A 153 7.05 -11.69 -2.62
C PRO A 153 7.26 -10.43 -3.47
N GLU A 154 8.29 -10.42 -4.33
CA GLU A 154 8.65 -9.23 -5.12
C GLU A 154 7.49 -8.77 -6.03
N PHE A 155 6.84 -9.73 -6.67
CA PHE A 155 5.87 -9.45 -7.73
C PHE A 155 4.64 -8.67 -7.24
N PRO A 156 3.91 -9.04 -6.15
CA PRO A 156 2.76 -8.31 -5.64
C PRO A 156 2.94 -6.79 -5.50
N TRP A 157 3.97 -6.34 -4.79
CA TRP A 157 4.17 -4.92 -4.55
C TRP A 157 4.74 -4.20 -5.77
N TYR A 158 5.60 -4.87 -6.54
CA TYR A 158 6.17 -4.29 -7.76
C TYR A 158 5.10 -4.08 -8.83
N GLU A 159 4.25 -5.07 -9.06
CA GLU A 159 3.06 -4.98 -9.92
C GLU A 159 2.09 -3.91 -9.41
N GLY A 160 1.96 -3.77 -8.08
CA GLY A 160 1.21 -2.67 -7.46
C GLY A 160 1.73 -1.28 -7.85
N ILE A 161 3.06 -1.09 -7.89
CA ILE A 161 3.70 0.16 -8.35
C ILE A 161 3.46 0.39 -9.84
N ILE A 162 3.67 -0.65 -10.66
CA ILE A 162 3.44 -0.60 -12.12
C ILE A 162 2.00 -0.19 -12.41
N ASN A 163 1.02 -0.83 -11.75
CA ASN A 163 -0.39 -0.50 -11.91
C ASN A 163 -0.72 0.91 -11.41
N ALA A 164 -0.13 1.34 -10.29
CA ALA A 164 -0.30 2.69 -9.79
C ALA A 164 0.16 3.73 -10.81
N VAL A 165 1.29 3.51 -11.52
CA VAL A 165 1.83 4.41 -12.56
C VAL A 165 1.00 4.33 -13.85
N ALA A 166 0.69 3.12 -14.32
CA ALA A 166 -0.04 2.89 -15.58
C ALA A 166 -1.45 3.48 -15.55
N HIS A 167 -2.12 3.39 -14.39
CA HIS A 167 -3.52 3.79 -14.23
C HIS A 167 -3.70 5.12 -13.49
N ARG A 168 -2.61 5.80 -13.08
CA ARG A 168 -2.69 7.12 -12.43
C ARG A 168 -3.52 8.10 -13.27
N ASP A 169 -4.36 8.87 -12.61
CA ASP A 169 -4.91 10.09 -13.20
C ASP A 169 -3.81 11.15 -13.32
N TRP A 170 -3.22 11.26 -14.51
CA TRP A 170 -2.15 12.23 -14.77
C TRP A 170 -2.62 13.68 -14.82
N ALA A 171 -3.92 13.93 -14.99
CA ALA A 171 -4.48 15.29 -14.92
C ALA A 171 -4.50 15.84 -13.49
N ALA A 172 -4.44 14.97 -12.47
CA ALA A 172 -4.32 15.35 -11.06
C ALA A 172 -2.89 15.78 -10.69
N THR A 173 -2.42 16.88 -11.28
CA THR A 173 -1.02 17.37 -11.16
C THR A 173 -0.62 17.74 -9.73
N GLY A 174 -1.56 18.07 -8.83
CA GLY A 174 -1.27 18.33 -7.42
C GLY A 174 -1.10 17.09 -6.53
N GLN A 175 -1.36 15.89 -7.06
CA GLN A 175 -1.32 14.64 -6.32
C GLN A 175 -0.12 13.79 -6.74
N PHE A 176 0.23 12.76 -5.99
CA PHE A 176 1.34 11.85 -6.30
C PHE A 176 0.99 10.45 -5.84
N ILE A 177 1.70 9.44 -6.36
CA ILE A 177 1.55 8.08 -5.86
C ILE A 177 2.20 8.03 -4.48
N LYS A 178 1.49 7.51 -3.49
CA LYS A 178 1.98 7.39 -2.11
C LYS A 178 2.15 5.92 -1.76
N VAL A 179 3.35 5.56 -1.35
CA VAL A 179 3.66 4.23 -0.81
C VAL A 179 3.88 4.37 0.69
N SER A 180 2.97 3.82 1.49
CA SER A 180 3.04 3.89 2.96
C SER A 180 3.34 2.50 3.50
N MET A 181 4.51 2.35 4.11
CA MET A 181 4.95 1.10 4.74
C MET A 181 4.71 1.19 6.24
N TYR A 182 3.75 0.40 6.72
CA TYR A 182 3.49 0.17 8.13
C TYR A 182 4.15 -1.13 8.56
N ASP A 183 4.05 -1.43 9.85
CA ASP A 183 4.56 -2.66 10.38
C ASP A 183 3.88 -3.93 9.88
N ASP A 184 2.58 -3.86 9.64
CA ASP A 184 1.70 -4.97 9.32
C ASP A 184 1.26 -4.99 7.85
N ARG A 185 1.56 -3.93 7.08
CA ARG A 185 1.11 -3.79 5.69
C ARG A 185 1.90 -2.77 4.89
N LEU A 186 1.90 -2.97 3.57
CA LEU A 186 2.31 -1.99 2.58
C LEU A 186 1.07 -1.45 1.86
N GLU A 187 0.90 -0.13 1.83
CA GLU A 187 -0.18 0.54 1.12
C GLU A 187 0.38 1.29 -0.09
N ILE A 188 -0.19 1.05 -1.28
CA ILE A 188 0.15 1.76 -2.53
C ILE A 188 -1.11 2.52 -2.97
N GLU A 189 -1.08 3.83 -2.86
CA GLU A 189 -2.19 4.72 -3.18
C GLU A 189 -1.89 5.53 -4.44
N SER A 190 -2.74 5.40 -5.46
CA SER A 190 -2.63 6.14 -6.73
C SER A 190 -3.78 7.13 -6.92
N PRO A 191 -3.52 8.36 -7.42
CA PRO A 191 -4.54 9.32 -7.83
C PRO A 191 -5.49 8.79 -8.91
N GLY A 192 -6.77 9.15 -8.77
CA GLY A 192 -7.86 8.77 -9.67
C GLY A 192 -8.74 7.65 -9.11
N ARG A 193 -9.83 7.34 -9.81
CA ARG A 193 -10.79 6.28 -9.45
C ARG A 193 -10.68 5.08 -10.38
N PHE A 194 -11.37 4.00 -10.05
CA PHE A 194 -11.64 2.97 -11.04
C PHE A 194 -12.46 3.56 -12.19
N PRO A 195 -12.20 3.11 -13.44
CA PRO A 195 -13.12 3.36 -14.55
C PRO A 195 -14.51 2.82 -14.23
N ASP A 196 -15.58 3.41 -14.77
CA ASP A 196 -16.97 3.00 -14.48
C ASP A 196 -17.25 1.49 -14.73
N ILE A 197 -16.47 0.85 -15.60
CA ILE A 197 -16.59 -0.58 -15.93
C ILE A 197 -15.80 -1.49 -14.97
N VAL A 198 -14.92 -0.93 -14.13
CA VAL A 198 -14.03 -1.65 -13.23
C VAL A 198 -14.47 -1.45 -11.78
N THR A 199 -14.47 -2.51 -11.00
CA THR A 199 -14.71 -2.51 -9.55
C THR A 199 -13.62 -3.33 -8.87
N SER A 200 -13.52 -3.24 -7.53
CA SER A 200 -12.66 -4.13 -6.72
C SER A 200 -12.88 -5.61 -7.03
N ASP A 201 -14.11 -5.99 -7.36
CA ASP A 201 -14.51 -7.38 -7.56
C ASP A 201 -14.10 -7.90 -8.95
N ASN A 202 -14.03 -7.01 -9.94
CA ASN A 202 -13.79 -7.37 -11.34
C ASN A 202 -12.43 -6.94 -11.89
N ILE A 203 -11.63 -6.22 -11.10
CA ILE A 203 -10.32 -5.68 -11.49
C ILE A 203 -9.36 -6.77 -11.98
N SER A 204 -9.52 -7.99 -11.48
CA SER A 204 -8.69 -9.13 -11.89
C SER A 204 -8.97 -9.65 -13.31
N TYR A 205 -10.07 -9.25 -13.94
CA TYR A 205 -10.45 -9.73 -15.29
C TYR A 205 -10.97 -8.66 -16.25
N THR A 206 -11.10 -7.40 -15.81
CA THR A 206 -11.58 -6.30 -16.66
C THR A 206 -10.43 -5.55 -17.31
N ARG A 207 -10.42 -5.44 -18.64
CA ARG A 207 -9.39 -4.70 -19.39
C ARG A 207 -9.77 -3.23 -19.52
N PHE A 208 -8.94 -2.35 -18.97
CA PHE A 208 -9.02 -0.92 -19.22
C PHE A 208 -7.66 -0.27 -19.04
N SER A 209 -7.29 0.67 -19.92
CA SER A 209 -6.16 1.56 -19.71
C SER A 209 -6.61 3.01 -19.90
N ARG A 210 -6.38 3.82 -18.85
CA ARG A 210 -6.59 5.27 -18.86
C ARG A 210 -5.54 5.97 -19.75
N ASN A 211 -4.31 5.46 -19.71
CA ASN A 211 -3.14 6.05 -20.33
C ASN A 211 -2.59 5.08 -21.38
N LYS A 212 -3.25 5.01 -22.54
CA LYS A 212 -2.96 4.04 -23.60
C LYS A 212 -1.54 4.18 -24.15
N ARG A 213 -1.02 5.39 -24.34
CA ARG A 213 0.35 5.60 -24.82
C ARG A 213 1.36 5.19 -23.77
N ILE A 214 1.17 5.60 -22.53
CA ILE A 214 2.05 5.20 -21.42
C ILE A 214 2.02 3.68 -21.25
N SER A 215 0.84 3.06 -21.19
CA SER A 215 0.69 1.59 -21.10
C SER A 215 1.34 0.86 -22.26
N ARG A 216 1.26 1.40 -23.48
CA ARG A 216 1.94 0.83 -24.65
C ARG A 216 3.46 0.81 -24.45
N VAL A 217 4.05 1.93 -24.03
CA VAL A 217 5.50 1.97 -23.76
C VAL A 217 5.86 1.01 -22.64
N MET A 218 5.08 0.97 -21.56
CA MET A 218 5.32 0.03 -20.45
C MET A 218 5.22 -1.45 -20.88
N THR A 219 4.37 -1.76 -21.87
CA THR A 219 4.29 -3.09 -22.49
C THR A 219 5.54 -3.39 -23.33
N GLU A 220 6.02 -2.41 -24.10
CA GLU A 220 7.26 -2.50 -24.89
C GLU A 220 8.51 -2.65 -23.99
N PHE A 221 8.44 -2.18 -22.75
CA PHE A 221 9.44 -2.41 -21.68
C PHE A 221 9.20 -3.69 -20.87
N GLU A 222 8.20 -4.50 -21.23
CA GLU A 222 7.85 -5.77 -20.58
C GLU A 222 7.40 -5.65 -19.11
N TRP A 223 7.06 -4.44 -18.65
CA TRP A 223 6.51 -4.19 -17.31
C TRP A 223 5.03 -4.53 -17.23
N VAL A 224 4.28 -4.31 -18.30
CA VAL A 224 2.85 -4.63 -18.38
C VAL A 224 2.63 -5.76 -19.38
N ARG A 225 1.79 -6.74 -19.02
CA ARG A 225 1.32 -7.78 -19.94
C ARG A 225 -0.13 -7.52 -20.34
N GLU A 226 -0.45 -7.63 -21.63
CA GLU A 226 -1.80 -7.35 -22.17
C GLU A 226 -2.89 -8.38 -21.76
N LEU A 227 -2.52 -9.42 -21.02
CA LEU A 227 -3.40 -10.54 -20.67
C LEU A 227 -4.17 -10.35 -19.35
N ASN A 228 -4.02 -9.21 -18.66
CA ASN A 228 -4.66 -8.96 -17.35
C ASN A 228 -4.31 -10.02 -16.28
N GLU A 229 -3.14 -10.64 -16.40
CA GLU A 229 -2.68 -11.66 -15.46
C GLU A 229 -2.06 -11.06 -14.20
N GLY A 230 -1.65 -9.78 -14.25
CA GLY A 230 -0.94 -9.09 -13.18
C GLY A 230 -1.66 -9.19 -11.85
N VAL A 231 -2.89 -8.66 -11.79
CA VAL A 231 -3.72 -8.71 -10.57
C VAL A 231 -3.93 -10.15 -10.08
N LYS A 232 -4.29 -11.09 -10.97
CA LYS A 232 -4.48 -12.50 -10.57
C LYS A 232 -3.21 -13.10 -9.94
N LYS A 233 -2.05 -12.75 -10.49
CA LYS A 233 -0.76 -13.19 -9.97
C LYS A 233 -0.42 -12.52 -8.64
N ILE A 234 -0.85 -11.28 -8.37
CA ILE A 234 -0.77 -10.69 -7.02
C ILE A 234 -1.49 -11.59 -6.00
N TYR A 235 -2.75 -11.96 -6.27
CA TYR A 235 -3.52 -12.84 -5.37
C TYR A 235 -2.85 -14.20 -5.20
N SER A 236 -2.40 -14.82 -6.31
CA SER A 236 -1.74 -16.13 -6.28
C SER A 236 -0.44 -16.11 -5.48
N ASP A 237 0.45 -15.15 -5.72
CA ASP A 237 1.75 -15.06 -5.04
C ASP A 237 1.59 -14.74 -3.54
N MET A 238 0.62 -13.90 -3.17
CA MET A 238 0.31 -13.62 -1.76
C MET A 238 -0.18 -14.89 -1.06
N ALA A 239 -1.08 -15.65 -1.69
CA ALA A 239 -1.60 -16.91 -1.14
C ALA A 239 -0.50 -17.99 -1.02
N GLU A 240 0.36 -18.14 -2.03
CA GLU A 240 1.48 -19.09 -2.01
C GLU A 240 2.49 -18.75 -0.90
N ALA A 241 2.69 -17.46 -0.60
CA ALA A 241 3.51 -16.99 0.51
C ALA A 241 2.82 -17.07 1.88
N GLY A 242 1.58 -17.57 1.95
CA GLY A 242 0.79 -17.66 3.18
C GLY A 242 0.43 -16.29 3.77
N LEU A 243 0.35 -15.25 2.94
CA LEU A 243 -0.02 -13.90 3.34
C LEU A 243 -1.54 -13.66 3.11
N PRO A 244 -2.16 -12.72 3.83
CA PRO A 244 -3.55 -12.34 3.60
C PRO A 244 -3.78 -11.87 2.16
N GLU A 245 -5.01 -12.06 1.66
CA GLU A 245 -5.39 -11.61 0.32
C GLU A 245 -5.19 -10.09 0.17
N PRO A 246 -4.73 -9.62 -1.01
CA PRO A 246 -4.60 -8.20 -1.28
C PRO A 246 -5.97 -7.49 -1.29
N GLU A 247 -6.04 -6.29 -0.72
CA GLU A 247 -7.27 -5.49 -0.64
C GLU A 247 -7.16 -4.27 -1.57
N TYR A 248 -8.15 -4.07 -2.44
CA TYR A 248 -8.30 -2.85 -3.23
C TYR A 248 -9.41 -1.98 -2.64
N ILE A 249 -9.07 -0.75 -2.25
CA ILE A 249 -10.00 0.23 -1.69
C ILE A 249 -10.07 1.44 -2.61
N GLU A 250 -11.27 1.76 -3.08
CA GLU A 250 -11.54 3.01 -3.77
C GLU A 250 -11.92 4.10 -2.75
N GLY A 251 -11.15 5.19 -2.74
CA GLY A 251 -11.44 6.41 -2.02
C GLY A 251 -12.12 7.46 -2.91
N PRO A 252 -12.36 8.67 -2.40
CA PRO A 252 -13.04 9.73 -3.16
C PRO A 252 -12.34 10.15 -4.46
N ASN A 253 -11.02 10.03 -4.57
CA ASN A 253 -10.29 10.25 -5.83
C ASN A 253 -8.96 9.50 -5.84
N THR A 254 -8.94 8.33 -5.20
CA THR A 254 -7.75 7.50 -5.09
C THR A 254 -8.14 6.04 -5.16
N VAL A 255 -7.24 5.21 -5.67
CA VAL A 255 -7.31 3.76 -5.53
C VAL A 255 -6.13 3.32 -4.69
N ARG A 256 -6.39 2.51 -3.68
CA ARG A 256 -5.36 2.00 -2.77
C ARG A 256 -5.32 0.48 -2.82
N LEU A 257 -4.13 -0.07 -3.09
CA LEU A 257 -3.80 -1.47 -2.87
C LEU A 257 -3.17 -1.63 -1.49
N ILE A 258 -3.67 -2.56 -0.69
CA ILE A 258 -3.12 -2.92 0.62
C ILE A 258 -2.63 -4.36 0.55
N LEU A 259 -1.34 -4.55 0.84
CA LEU A 259 -0.71 -5.86 1.00
C LEU A 259 -0.38 -6.04 2.48
N ARG A 260 -1.07 -6.94 3.17
CA ARG A 260 -0.79 -7.25 4.57
C ARG A 260 0.31 -8.31 4.68
N ASN A 261 1.12 -8.20 5.73
CA ASN A 261 2.07 -9.24 6.10
C ASN A 261 1.51 -10.07 7.28
N ASN A 262 2.28 -11.06 7.72
CA ASN A 262 2.02 -11.84 8.93
C ASN A 262 3.16 -11.69 9.95
N ILE A 263 3.64 -10.46 10.17
CA ILE A 263 4.82 -10.23 11.02
C ILE A 263 4.67 -10.76 12.45
N ASP A 264 3.45 -10.71 13.01
CA ASP A 264 3.17 -11.21 14.35
C ASP A 264 3.35 -12.73 14.46
N GLU A 265 3.17 -13.46 13.36
CA GLU A 265 3.42 -14.90 13.28
C GLU A 265 4.90 -15.21 13.07
N ARG A 266 5.60 -14.39 12.26
CA ARG A 266 7.02 -14.58 11.93
C ARG A 266 7.97 -14.11 13.04
N MET A 267 7.57 -13.16 13.87
CA MET A 267 8.36 -12.61 14.97
C MET A 267 7.60 -12.67 16.32
N PRO A 268 7.40 -13.86 16.90
CA PRO A 268 6.67 -14.00 18.18
C PRO A 268 7.36 -13.28 19.36
N HIS A 269 8.66 -13.01 19.27
CA HIS A 269 9.40 -12.23 20.27
C HIS A 269 9.08 -10.72 20.21
N ARG A 270 8.61 -10.21 19.07
CA ARG A 270 8.17 -8.81 18.92
C ARG A 270 6.92 -8.53 19.77
N ASN A 271 6.02 -9.49 19.87
CA ASN A 271 4.83 -9.40 20.73
C ASN A 271 5.20 -9.20 22.20
N LYS A 272 6.30 -9.79 22.68
CA LYS A 272 6.75 -9.60 24.08
C LYS A 272 7.13 -8.15 24.43
N VAL A 273 7.53 -7.35 23.45
CA VAL A 273 7.96 -5.95 23.66
C VAL A 273 6.77 -4.98 23.51
N ARG A 274 5.81 -5.28 22.62
CA ARG A 274 4.59 -4.47 22.46
C ARG A 274 3.57 -4.68 23.57
N ASP A 275 3.55 -5.86 24.20
CA ASP A 275 2.59 -6.21 25.25
C ASP A 275 3.08 -5.87 26.68
N HIS A 276 4.07 -4.99 26.85
CA HIS A 276 4.36 -4.39 28.16
C HIS A 276 3.26 -3.38 28.53
N VAL A 277 2.08 -3.90 28.87
CA VAL A 277 1.14 -3.21 29.74
C VAL A 277 1.86 -3.02 31.07
N PRO A 278 2.00 -1.79 31.60
CA PRO A 278 2.67 -1.57 32.88
C PRO A 278 2.06 -2.47 33.95
N ARG A 279 2.85 -3.38 34.52
CA ARG A 279 2.45 -4.28 35.63
C ARG A 279 2.31 -3.54 36.96
N GLU A 280 2.05 -2.23 36.92
CA GLU A 280 1.91 -1.43 38.13
C GLU A 280 0.54 -1.70 38.77
N GLY A 281 0.57 -2.39 39.92
CA GLY A 281 -0.53 -2.39 40.87
C GLY A 281 -1.33 -3.68 41.03
N LEU A 282 -0.96 -4.83 40.43
CA LEU A 282 -1.65 -6.13 40.64
C LEU A 282 -0.94 -7.06 41.65
N ASN A 283 0.33 -6.79 41.98
CA ASN A 283 1.14 -7.65 42.86
C ASN A 283 0.66 -7.72 44.32
N ASP A 284 -0.23 -6.83 44.76
CA ASP A 284 -0.72 -6.84 46.16
C ASP A 284 -1.86 -7.83 46.43
N HIS A 285 -2.43 -8.48 45.40
CA HIS A 285 -3.62 -9.35 45.57
C HIS A 285 -3.60 -10.68 44.81
N LEU A 286 -2.64 -10.91 43.91
CA LEU A 286 -2.50 -12.18 43.20
C LEU A 286 -1.12 -12.78 43.48
N PRO A 287 -1.04 -14.04 43.96
CA PRO A 287 0.23 -14.73 44.10
C PRO A 287 1.01 -14.74 42.79
N GLU A 288 2.32 -14.51 42.87
CA GLU A 288 3.22 -14.38 41.71
C GLU A 288 3.11 -15.56 40.72
N HIS A 289 2.95 -16.77 41.24
CA HIS A 289 2.75 -17.99 40.45
C HIS A 289 1.46 -18.02 39.61
N ILE A 290 0.44 -17.22 39.95
CA ILE A 290 -0.79 -17.09 39.16
C ILE A 290 -0.57 -16.05 38.05
N CYS A 291 0.09 -14.94 38.35
CA CYS A 291 0.43 -13.90 37.37
C CYS A 291 1.29 -14.45 36.23
N GLU A 292 2.20 -15.39 36.51
CA GLU A 292 3.05 -16.06 35.50
C GLU A 292 2.27 -16.99 34.55
N GLN A 293 1.06 -17.41 34.91
CA GLN A 293 0.23 -18.33 34.13
C GLN A 293 -0.86 -17.64 33.29
N LEU A 294 -0.91 -16.31 33.33
CA LEU A 294 -1.88 -15.49 32.61
C LEU A 294 -1.20 -14.88 31.38
N ASP A 295 -1.95 -14.82 30.27
CA ASP A 295 -1.49 -14.07 29.10
C ASP A 295 -1.76 -12.57 29.26
N ASP A 296 -1.16 -11.75 28.39
CA ASP A 296 -1.19 -10.29 28.53
C ASP A 296 -2.61 -9.71 28.38
N ILE A 297 -3.49 -10.40 27.62
CA ILE A 297 -4.90 -10.03 27.48
C ILE A 297 -5.66 -10.35 28.77
N GLU A 298 -5.43 -11.52 29.35
CA GLU A 298 -5.98 -11.90 30.65
C GLU A 298 -5.57 -10.91 31.75
N MET A 299 -4.29 -10.51 31.76
CA MET A 299 -3.78 -9.48 32.66
C MET A 299 -4.43 -8.12 32.40
N GLY A 300 -4.52 -7.68 31.14
CA GLY A 300 -5.18 -6.42 30.77
C GLY A 300 -6.65 -6.37 31.20
N ILE A 301 -7.38 -7.48 31.04
CA ILE A 301 -8.77 -7.62 31.50
C ILE A 301 -8.84 -7.47 33.03
N LEU A 302 -7.98 -8.16 33.79
CA LEU A 302 -7.97 -8.08 35.25
C LEU A 302 -7.61 -6.67 35.75
N THR A 303 -6.63 -6.01 35.14
CA THR A 303 -6.25 -4.61 35.46
C THR A 303 -7.42 -3.66 35.24
N PHE A 304 -8.10 -3.81 34.11
CA PHE A 304 -9.24 -2.95 33.77
C PHE A 304 -10.44 -3.17 34.69
N ILE A 305 -10.74 -4.42 35.05
CA ILE A 305 -11.77 -4.75 36.03
C ILE A 305 -11.38 -4.21 37.41
N LYS A 306 -10.12 -4.32 37.84
CA LYS A 306 -9.65 -3.76 39.11
C LYS A 306 -9.87 -2.25 39.19
N LYS A 307 -9.53 -1.53 38.12
CA LYS A 307 -9.64 -0.06 38.07
C LYS A 307 -11.10 0.43 38.06
N ASN A 308 -11.99 -0.31 37.40
CA ASN A 308 -13.38 0.13 37.17
C ASN A 308 -14.42 -0.62 38.02
N GLY A 309 -14.01 -1.61 38.81
CA GLY A 309 -14.86 -2.43 39.68
C GLY A 309 -15.64 -3.51 38.92
N SER A 310 -16.66 -3.10 38.17
CA SER A 310 -17.53 -3.98 37.37
C SER A 310 -17.59 -3.46 35.95
N THR A 311 -17.36 -4.32 34.95
CA THR A 311 -17.22 -3.90 33.55
C THR A 311 -18.06 -4.77 32.63
N CYS A 312 -18.49 -4.22 31.49
CA CYS A 312 -19.18 -4.98 30.47
C CYS A 312 -18.21 -5.43 29.36
N ARG A 313 -18.60 -6.46 28.62
CA ARG A 313 -17.75 -7.03 27.55
C ARG A 313 -17.34 -6.00 26.49
N SER A 314 -18.25 -5.10 26.10
CA SER A 314 -17.95 -4.09 25.08
C SER A 314 -16.87 -3.12 25.51
N GLN A 315 -16.80 -2.78 26.80
CA GLN A 315 -15.71 -1.97 27.35
C GLN A 315 -14.37 -2.71 27.31
N LEU A 316 -14.39 -4.03 27.57
CA LEU A 316 -13.18 -4.87 27.48
C LEU A 316 -12.72 -5.05 26.03
N GLU A 317 -13.63 -5.20 25.07
CA GLU A 317 -13.32 -5.24 23.63
C GLU A 317 -12.64 -3.94 23.19
N GLN A 318 -13.17 -2.79 23.61
CA GLN A 318 -12.59 -1.48 23.34
C GLN A 318 -11.21 -1.30 23.99
N TYR A 319 -11.07 -1.68 25.25
CA TYR A 319 -9.82 -1.50 26.00
C TYR A 319 -8.70 -2.43 25.53
N THR A 320 -9.03 -3.68 25.20
CA THR A 320 -8.03 -4.66 24.75
C THR A 320 -7.75 -4.59 23.25
N HIS A 321 -8.55 -3.84 22.49
CA HIS A 321 -8.53 -3.81 21.02
C HIS A 321 -8.63 -5.21 20.39
N LYS A 322 -9.35 -6.15 21.05
CA LYS A 322 -9.54 -7.53 20.58
C LYS A 322 -10.98 -7.81 20.19
N SER A 323 -11.16 -8.76 19.27
CA SER A 323 -12.48 -9.19 18.82
C SER A 323 -13.28 -9.84 19.96
N ARG A 324 -14.61 -9.75 19.84
CA ARG A 324 -15.57 -10.35 20.78
C ARG A 324 -15.26 -11.81 21.12
N GLY A 325 -14.91 -12.62 20.12
CA GLY A 325 -14.60 -14.04 20.30
C GLY A 325 -13.37 -14.26 21.20
N THR A 326 -12.32 -13.46 21.00
CA THR A 326 -11.10 -13.51 21.80
C THR A 326 -11.35 -13.10 23.24
N VAL A 327 -12.08 -11.99 23.46
CA VAL A 327 -12.42 -11.50 24.81
C VAL A 327 -13.29 -12.52 25.56
N ILE A 328 -14.29 -13.13 24.91
CA ILE A 328 -15.13 -14.18 25.53
C ILE A 328 -14.29 -15.40 25.93
N LYS A 329 -13.37 -15.84 25.06
CA LYS A 329 -12.50 -16.98 25.35
C LYS A 329 -11.64 -16.74 26.60
N ARG A 330 -11.10 -15.53 26.76
CA ARG A 330 -10.30 -15.13 27.93
C ARG A 330 -11.14 -14.95 29.19
N LEU A 331 -12.31 -14.32 29.08
CA LEU A 331 -13.25 -14.22 30.19
C LEU A 331 -13.66 -15.59 30.73
N ASN A 332 -13.97 -16.56 29.86
CA ASN A 332 -14.28 -17.92 30.29
C ASN A 332 -13.10 -18.59 30.99
N LYS A 333 -11.87 -18.38 30.51
CA LYS A 333 -10.65 -18.93 31.15
C LYS A 333 -10.40 -18.30 32.53
N LEU A 334 -10.62 -17.00 32.69
CA LEU A 334 -10.52 -16.29 33.97
C LEU A 334 -11.61 -16.72 34.96
N ILE A 335 -12.84 -16.97 34.49
CA ILE A 335 -13.94 -17.52 35.30
C ILE A 335 -13.60 -18.94 35.77
N MET A 336 -13.11 -19.81 34.88
CA MET A 336 -12.69 -21.18 35.23
C MET A 336 -11.55 -21.19 36.25
N LYS A 337 -10.65 -20.22 36.18
CA LYS A 337 -9.57 -20.02 37.16
C LYS A 337 -10.03 -19.38 38.48
N GLY A 338 -11.31 -19.00 38.59
CA GLY A 338 -11.89 -18.40 39.79
C GLY A 338 -11.44 -16.96 40.06
N LEU A 339 -10.90 -16.25 39.06
CA LEU A 339 -10.34 -14.91 39.23
C LEU A 339 -11.39 -13.79 39.05
N ILE A 340 -12.42 -14.04 38.25
CA ILE A 340 -13.53 -13.12 38.02
C ILE A 340 -14.86 -13.87 38.16
N LYS A 341 -15.88 -13.16 38.65
CA LYS A 341 -17.26 -13.63 38.64
C LYS A 341 -18.09 -12.85 37.63
N VAL A 342 -19.13 -13.51 37.15
CA VAL A 342 -20.10 -12.95 36.21
C VAL A 342 -21.37 -12.59 36.96
N ASN A 343 -21.89 -11.39 36.68
CA ASN A 343 -23.21 -10.97 37.11
C ASN A 343 -24.14 -10.91 35.90
N GLY A 344 -25.32 -11.53 36.00
CA GLY A 344 -26.31 -11.61 34.93
C GLY A 344 -26.30 -12.93 34.15
N GLY A 345 -27.40 -13.20 33.44
CA GLY A 345 -27.60 -14.43 32.67
C GLY A 345 -26.77 -14.51 31.38
N ALA A 346 -26.70 -15.69 30.77
CA ALA A 346 -25.91 -15.91 29.55
C ALA A 346 -26.33 -15.02 28.36
N HIS A 347 -27.60 -14.61 28.32
CA HIS A 347 -28.19 -13.75 27.28
C HIS A 347 -28.53 -12.34 27.78
N ASP A 348 -28.06 -11.95 28.97
CA ASP A 348 -28.32 -10.64 29.54
C ASP A 348 -27.46 -9.57 28.84
N PRO A 349 -28.06 -8.54 28.19
CA PRO A 349 -27.32 -7.46 27.55
C PRO A 349 -26.56 -6.57 28.55
N THR A 350 -26.91 -6.63 29.84
CA THR A 350 -26.27 -5.90 30.93
C THR A 350 -25.26 -6.74 31.71
N ARG A 351 -24.87 -7.90 31.17
CA ARG A 351 -23.90 -8.80 31.80
C ARG A 351 -22.59 -8.10 32.13
N THR A 352 -22.20 -8.14 33.40
CA THR A 352 -20.94 -7.56 33.88
C THR A 352 -20.01 -8.60 34.51
N TYR A 353 -18.74 -8.20 34.61
CA TYR A 353 -17.66 -9.01 35.16
C TYR A 353 -16.96 -8.21 36.26
N GLU A 354 -16.71 -8.85 37.39
CA GLU A 354 -16.02 -8.27 38.54
C GLU A 354 -15.03 -9.27 39.15
N LEU A 355 -14.03 -8.79 39.90
CA LEU A 355 -13.05 -9.66 40.56
C LEU A 355 -13.71 -10.49 41.67
N VAL A 356 -13.28 -11.74 41.82
CA VAL A 356 -13.60 -12.55 43.01
C VAL A 356 -12.75 -12.01 44.17
N ARG A 357 -13.40 -11.71 45.30
CA ARG A 357 -12.72 -11.21 46.51
C ARG A 357 -12.06 -12.32 47.30
#